data_AF-A0A2H0SEY8-F1
#
_entry.id   AF-A0A2H0SEY8-F1
#
_cell.length_a   1.000
_cell.length_b   1.000
_cell.length_c   1.000
_cell.angle_alpha   90.00
_cell.angle_beta   90.00
_cell.angle_gamma   90.00
#
_symmetry.space_group_name_H-M   'P 1'
#
loop_
_entity.id
_entity.type
_entity.pdbx_description
1 polymer ?
#
loop_
_entity_poly.entity_id
_entity_poly.type
_entity_poly.pdbx_seq_one_letter_code
_entity_poly.pdbx_strand_id
1 'polypeptide(L)'
;MKKQTIILFFAIVIIALGIIFLQRSKGIPAVSEISESVAKENAPSIKKMQYPQARELAGIGGYLNTDNQEIKISDLIGKKVILIDFWTYSCINCQRTLPYLISWYEKYKDQGLEVIGVHTPEFDFEKRQENVQAALLKWGITYPVVLDNDYATWRAYGNQYWPRKYLIDIDGYVVYDHIGEGGYEQTERQIQDALTERANRLSMDEDISSDTVRVESDLVSGGAVASPEIYFGAMRNAKYAGARGVIGTQTLAVPQNPKSNTLYLVGDWDIQEEYATPISENAKIIFKYNAQDVYAVASSGEARFIHVSRDGADLGSAAGSDMVNGSASIKDETLYRLVEDIKSGEHVLEIEVPIGVEFYTFTFG
;
A
#
# COMPACT_ATOMS: atom_id res chain seq x y z
N MET A 1 -63.65 29.36 59.31
CA MET A 1 -62.64 28.28 59.42
C MET A 1 -62.77 27.13 58.41
N LYS A 2 -63.94 26.79 57.83
CA LYS A 2 -64.06 25.59 56.96
C LYS A 2 -63.55 25.71 55.51
N LYS A 3 -63.48 26.92 54.90
CA LYS A 3 -63.04 27.09 53.50
C LYS A 3 -61.51 27.05 53.30
N GLN A 4 -60.72 27.56 54.26
CA GLN A 4 -59.26 27.57 54.16
C GLN A 4 -58.65 26.16 54.29
N THR A 5 -59.24 25.29 55.11
CA THR A 5 -58.76 23.91 55.29
C THR A 5 -58.98 23.04 54.04
N ILE A 6 -60.05 23.27 53.28
CA ILE A 6 -60.34 22.53 52.04
C ILE A 6 -59.37 22.94 50.92
N ILE A 7 -59.06 24.23 50.79
CA ILE A 7 -58.11 24.74 49.80
C ILE A 7 -56.69 24.21 50.07
N LEU A 8 -56.29 24.17 51.35
CA LEU A 8 -54.98 23.63 51.74
C LEU A 8 -54.85 22.13 51.45
N PHE A 9 -55.93 21.36 51.66
CA PHE A 9 -55.94 19.92 51.36
C PHE A 9 -55.79 19.65 49.86
N PHE A 10 -56.52 20.38 49.00
CA PHE A 10 -56.38 20.24 47.55
C PHE A 10 -54.99 20.67 47.04
N ALA A 11 -54.40 21.72 47.61
CA ALA A 11 -53.04 22.14 47.26
C ALA A 11 -51.99 21.07 47.60
N ILE A 12 -52.10 20.43 48.77
CA ILE A 12 -51.19 19.34 49.18
C ILE A 12 -51.37 18.12 48.29
N VAL A 13 -52.60 17.76 47.90
CA VAL A 13 -52.85 16.63 47.00
C VAL A 13 -52.26 16.89 45.61
N ILE A 14 -52.38 18.11 45.08
CA ILE A 14 -51.79 18.48 43.78
C ILE A 14 -50.26 18.43 43.83
N ILE A 15 -49.65 18.91 44.91
CA ILE A 15 -48.19 18.84 45.10
C ILE A 15 -47.73 17.39 45.22
N ALA A 16 -48.44 16.56 45.99
CA ALA A 16 -48.12 15.13 46.14
C ALA A 16 -48.25 14.38 44.80
N LEU A 17 -49.31 14.64 44.04
CA LEU A 17 -49.49 14.07 42.70
C LEU A 17 -48.43 14.57 41.72
N GLY A 18 -48.03 15.85 41.82
CA GLY A 18 -46.93 16.43 41.03
C GLY A 18 -45.58 15.79 41.34
N ILE A 19 -45.28 15.53 42.62
CA ILE A 19 -44.06 14.83 43.04
C ILE A 19 -44.08 13.36 42.56
N ILE A 20 -45.22 12.67 42.66
CA ILE A 20 -45.36 11.29 42.16
C ILE A 20 -45.19 11.24 40.63
N PHE A 21 -45.73 12.22 39.91
CA PHE A 21 -45.56 12.33 38.46
C PHE A 21 -44.10 12.60 38.08
N LEU A 22 -43.43 13.52 38.77
CA LEU A 22 -42.00 13.83 38.57
C LEU A 22 -41.07 12.69 38.99
N GLN A 23 -41.45 11.88 39.99
CA GLN A 23 -40.71 10.68 40.38
C GLN A 23 -40.93 9.54 39.38
N ARG A 24 -42.12 9.41 38.79
CA ARG A 24 -42.38 8.43 37.71
C ARG A 24 -41.70 8.82 36.39
N SER A 25 -41.57 10.11 36.07
CA SER A 25 -40.90 10.55 34.83
C SER A 25 -39.38 10.43 34.89
N LYS A 26 -38.78 10.32 36.08
CA LYS A 26 -37.33 10.11 36.25
C LYS A 26 -36.85 8.69 35.97
N GLY A 27 -37.76 7.73 35.74
CA GLY A 27 -37.44 6.31 35.52
C GLY A 27 -37.70 5.80 34.10
N ILE A 28 -38.17 6.64 33.18
CA ILE A 28 -38.38 6.27 31.77
C ILE A 28 -37.24 6.92 30.97
N PRO A 29 -36.25 6.14 30.49
CA PRO A 29 -35.18 6.71 29.67
C PRO A 29 -35.76 7.39 28.44
N ALA A 30 -35.14 8.49 28.02
CA ALA A 30 -35.60 9.23 26.86
C ALA A 30 -35.55 8.34 25.60
N VAL A 31 -36.49 8.52 24.66
CA VAL A 31 -36.51 7.73 23.40
C VAL A 31 -35.18 7.83 22.64
N SER A 32 -34.45 8.94 22.79
CA SER A 32 -33.08 9.11 22.27
C SER A 32 -32.05 8.22 22.97
N GLU A 33 -32.12 8.08 24.30
CA GLU A 33 -31.23 7.20 25.07
C GLU A 33 -31.53 5.72 24.79
N ILE A 34 -32.80 5.37 24.58
CA ILE A 34 -33.21 4.02 24.14
C ILE A 34 -32.75 3.77 22.71
N SER A 35 -32.85 4.76 21.81
CA SER A 35 -32.36 4.66 20.43
C SER A 35 -30.84 4.49 20.38
N GLU A 36 -30.09 5.25 21.18
CA GLU A 36 -28.63 5.13 21.26
C GLU A 36 -28.19 3.84 21.94
N SER A 37 -28.90 3.38 22.99
CA SER A 37 -28.57 2.12 23.64
C SER A 37 -28.87 0.92 22.73
N VAL A 38 -30.01 0.93 22.04
CA VAL A 38 -30.39 -0.11 21.07
C VAL A 38 -29.49 -0.06 19.83
N ALA A 39 -29.04 1.11 19.38
CA ALA A 39 -28.05 1.24 18.31
C ALA A 39 -26.67 0.73 18.74
N LYS A 40 -26.21 1.04 19.97
CA LYS A 40 -24.96 0.51 20.53
C LYS A 40 -25.01 -1.01 20.74
N GLU A 41 -26.16 -1.54 21.15
CA GLU A 41 -26.35 -2.97 21.41
C GLU A 41 -26.48 -3.79 20.10
N ASN A 42 -27.01 -3.20 19.02
CA ASN A 42 -27.15 -3.84 17.70
C ASN A 42 -26.05 -3.47 16.68
N ALA A 43 -25.14 -2.54 16.99
CA ALA A 43 -24.04 -2.20 16.08
C ALA A 43 -23.19 -3.43 15.67
N PRO A 44 -22.83 -4.37 16.58
CA PRO A 44 -22.08 -5.56 16.21
C PRO A 44 -22.84 -6.51 15.26
N SER A 45 -24.18 -6.61 15.41
CA SER A 45 -25.01 -7.46 14.56
C SER A 45 -25.23 -6.87 13.18
N ILE A 46 -25.30 -5.54 13.05
CA ILE A 46 -25.37 -4.83 11.76
C ILE A 46 -24.03 -4.95 11.01
N LYS A 47 -22.90 -4.73 11.68
CA LYS A 47 -21.57 -4.85 11.06
C LYS A 47 -21.31 -6.22 10.47
N LYS A 48 -21.70 -7.29 11.18
CA LYS A 48 -21.58 -8.66 10.69
C LYS A 48 -22.29 -8.92 9.36
N MET A 49 -23.37 -8.19 9.08
CA MET A 49 -24.10 -8.32 7.81
C MET A 49 -23.51 -7.46 6.69
N GLN A 50 -22.76 -6.42 7.03
CA GLN A 50 -22.26 -5.43 6.08
C GLN A 50 -20.80 -5.64 5.68
N TYR A 51 -19.96 -6.09 6.61
CA TYR A 51 -18.52 -6.17 6.43
C TYR A 51 -18.01 -7.61 6.60
N PRO A 52 -17.06 -8.05 5.76
CA PRO A 52 -16.43 -9.35 5.96
C PRO A 52 -15.53 -9.32 7.20
N GLN A 53 -15.47 -10.45 7.91
CA GLN A 53 -14.52 -10.62 9.00
C GLN A 53 -13.09 -10.70 8.45
N ALA A 54 -12.15 -10.09 9.15
CA ALA A 54 -10.74 -10.17 8.83
C ALA A 54 -10.24 -11.63 8.81
N ARG A 55 -9.24 -11.90 7.97
CA ARG A 55 -8.57 -13.19 7.90
C ARG A 55 -7.28 -13.14 8.72
N GLU A 56 -6.88 -14.28 9.27
CA GLU A 56 -5.62 -14.38 9.97
C GLU A 56 -4.43 -14.31 8.99
N LEU A 57 -3.26 -13.89 9.49
CA LEU A 57 -1.99 -14.01 8.78
C LEU A 57 -1.63 -15.49 8.67
N ALA A 58 -1.47 -15.99 7.44
CA ALA A 58 -1.25 -17.40 7.16
C ALA A 58 0.08 -17.60 6.43
N GLY A 59 0.80 -18.67 6.78
CA GLY A 59 2.03 -19.07 6.08
C GLY A 59 3.16 -18.05 6.16
N ILE A 60 3.27 -17.33 7.27
CA ILE A 60 4.30 -16.31 7.46
C ILE A 60 5.68 -16.96 7.59
N GLY A 61 6.60 -16.59 6.69
CA GLY A 61 7.97 -17.08 6.64
C GLY A 61 8.96 -16.32 7.52
N GLY A 62 8.57 -15.14 8.02
CA GLY A 62 9.41 -14.31 8.90
C GLY A 62 8.67 -13.10 9.45
N TYR A 63 9.15 -12.58 10.58
CA TYR A 63 8.57 -11.44 11.29
C TYR A 63 9.65 -10.39 11.52
N LEU A 64 9.41 -9.17 11.03
CA LEU A 64 10.33 -8.04 11.07
C LEU A 64 9.70 -6.90 11.87
N ASN A 65 10.54 -6.11 12.55
CA ASN A 65 10.12 -5.04 13.47
C ASN A 65 9.24 -5.50 14.66
N THR A 66 9.32 -6.78 15.03
CA THR A 66 8.60 -7.37 16.17
C THR A 66 9.50 -8.18 17.10
N ASP A 67 10.82 -7.97 17.07
CA ASP A 67 11.80 -8.82 17.76
C ASP A 67 11.66 -10.32 17.42
N ASN A 68 11.28 -10.62 16.17
CA ASN A 68 10.92 -11.95 15.66
C ASN A 68 9.72 -12.60 16.38
N GLN A 69 8.91 -11.83 17.11
CA GLN A 69 7.69 -12.34 17.72
C GLN A 69 6.57 -12.44 16.69
N GLU A 70 5.81 -13.52 16.79
CA GLU A 70 4.62 -13.75 15.98
C GLU A 70 3.55 -12.71 16.32
N ILE A 71 2.96 -12.11 15.27
CA ILE A 71 1.81 -11.21 15.36
C ILE A 71 0.59 -11.92 14.77
N LYS A 72 -0.55 -11.84 15.46
CA LYS A 72 -1.84 -12.41 15.03
C LYS A 72 -2.91 -11.34 15.03
N ILE A 73 -3.73 -11.31 13.99
CA ILE A 73 -4.90 -10.44 13.92
C ILE A 73 -5.84 -10.73 15.09
N SER A 74 -6.03 -12.00 15.45
CA SER A 74 -6.88 -12.40 16.57
C SER A 74 -6.46 -11.78 17.92
N ASP A 75 -5.17 -11.55 18.13
CA ASP A 75 -4.65 -11.02 19.39
C ASP A 75 -4.86 -9.50 19.51
N LEU A 76 -5.10 -8.83 18.39
CA LEU A 76 -5.31 -7.39 18.26
C LEU A 76 -6.80 -7.00 18.24
N ILE A 77 -7.69 -7.90 17.81
CA ILE A 77 -9.14 -7.70 17.84
C ILE A 77 -9.59 -7.39 19.28
N GLY A 78 -10.47 -6.38 19.41
CA GLY A 78 -10.93 -5.84 20.69
C GLY A 78 -9.98 -4.82 21.32
N LYS A 79 -8.77 -4.61 20.76
CA LYS A 79 -7.74 -3.74 21.35
C LYS A 79 -7.26 -2.64 20.41
N LYS A 80 -7.14 -2.93 19.12
CA LYS A 80 -6.52 -2.06 18.11
C LYS A 80 -7.41 -1.92 16.87
N VAL A 81 -7.20 -0.84 16.13
CA VAL A 81 -7.58 -0.72 14.71
C VAL A 81 -6.38 -1.19 13.90
N ILE A 82 -6.56 -2.04 12.90
CA ILE A 82 -5.45 -2.70 12.19
C ILE A 82 -5.49 -2.29 10.72
N LEU A 83 -4.40 -1.75 10.20
CA LEU A 83 -4.22 -1.48 8.78
C LEU A 83 -3.26 -2.50 8.19
N ILE A 84 -3.77 -3.43 7.39
CA ILE A 84 -2.97 -4.36 6.59
C ILE A 84 -2.59 -3.66 5.29
N ASP A 85 -1.30 -3.56 4.97
CA ASP A 85 -0.82 -3.08 3.67
C ASP A 85 -0.02 -4.19 2.98
N PHE A 86 -0.52 -4.66 1.84
CA PHE A 86 0.20 -5.59 0.98
C PHE A 86 1.15 -4.81 0.09
N TRP A 87 2.44 -5.14 0.17
CA TRP A 87 3.49 -4.43 -0.54
C TRP A 87 4.63 -5.36 -0.96
N THR A 88 5.48 -4.86 -1.86
CA THR A 88 6.81 -5.42 -2.15
C THR A 88 7.79 -4.28 -2.34
N TYR A 89 9.07 -4.47 -1.99
CA TYR A 89 10.00 -3.35 -1.84
C TYR A 89 10.48 -2.75 -3.18
N SER A 90 10.51 -3.53 -4.26
CA SER A 90 10.92 -3.02 -5.58
C SER A 90 9.77 -2.38 -6.38
N CYS A 91 8.53 -2.43 -5.87
CA CYS A 91 7.37 -1.82 -6.53
C CYS A 91 7.33 -0.30 -6.31
N ILE A 92 7.34 0.47 -7.39
CA ILE A 92 7.30 1.95 -7.30
C ILE A 92 6.03 2.46 -6.63
N ASN A 93 4.87 1.89 -6.96
CA ASN A 93 3.59 2.29 -6.39
C ASN A 93 3.57 2.08 -4.87
N CYS A 94 4.20 1.00 -4.39
CA CYS A 94 4.42 0.75 -2.97
C CYS A 94 5.34 1.83 -2.38
N GLN A 95 6.50 2.08 -2.99
CA GLN A 95 7.45 3.11 -2.50
C GLN A 95 6.81 4.50 -2.36
N ARG A 96 5.95 4.91 -3.30
CA ARG A 96 5.21 6.18 -3.23
C ARG A 96 4.14 6.22 -2.13
N THR A 97 3.64 5.07 -1.72
CA THR A 97 2.68 4.94 -0.62
C THR A 97 3.36 4.97 0.75
N LEU A 98 4.60 4.47 0.88
CA LEU A 98 5.29 4.29 2.17
C LEU A 98 5.31 5.54 3.07
N PRO A 99 5.59 6.77 2.57
CA PRO A 99 5.60 7.96 3.41
C PRO A 99 4.29 8.21 4.16
N TYR A 100 3.14 7.89 3.54
CA TYR A 100 1.82 8.02 4.18
C TYR A 100 1.64 6.97 5.26
N LEU A 101 1.98 5.70 4.99
CA LEU A 101 1.89 4.62 5.99
C LEU A 101 2.76 4.90 7.22
N ILE A 102 3.99 5.37 7.00
CA ILE A 102 4.92 5.75 8.08
C ILE A 102 4.31 6.89 8.91
N SER A 103 3.82 7.94 8.23
CA SER A 103 3.24 9.10 8.90
C SER A 103 1.97 8.76 9.68
N TRP A 104 1.09 7.91 9.14
CA TRP A 104 -0.11 7.43 9.84
C TRP A 104 0.26 6.57 11.05
N TYR A 105 1.22 5.66 10.90
CA TYR A 105 1.67 4.84 12.02
C TYR A 105 2.26 5.71 13.14
N GLU A 106 3.15 6.64 12.81
CA GLU A 106 3.72 7.57 13.80
C GLU A 106 2.66 8.41 14.51
N LYS A 107 1.68 8.92 13.77
CA LYS A 107 0.62 9.78 14.29
C LYS A 107 -0.38 9.03 15.17
N TYR A 108 -0.75 7.80 14.82
CA TYR A 108 -1.90 7.11 15.40
C TYR A 108 -1.57 5.86 16.22
N LYS A 109 -0.33 5.37 16.24
CA LYS A 109 0.02 4.13 16.97
C LYS A 109 -0.33 4.16 18.46
N ASP A 110 -0.12 5.31 19.10
CA ASP A 110 -0.40 5.51 20.53
C ASP A 110 -1.91 5.66 20.80
N GLN A 111 -2.70 6.01 19.77
CA GLN A 111 -4.16 6.07 19.81
C GLN A 111 -4.82 4.72 19.45
N GLY A 112 -4.00 3.69 19.18
CA GLY A 112 -4.47 2.33 18.96
C GLY A 112 -4.51 1.87 17.51
N LEU A 113 -3.88 2.58 16.58
CA LEU A 113 -3.61 2.04 15.24
C LEU A 113 -2.46 1.04 15.31
N GLU A 114 -2.59 -0.08 14.60
CA GLU A 114 -1.52 -1.02 14.31
C GLU A 114 -1.41 -1.15 12.80
N VAL A 115 -0.25 -0.83 12.21
CA VAL A 115 0.00 -1.05 10.79
C VAL A 115 0.77 -2.36 10.66
N ILE A 116 0.33 -3.26 9.78
CA ILE A 116 1.05 -4.51 9.49
C ILE A 116 1.34 -4.53 7.99
N GLY A 117 2.61 -4.39 7.63
CA GLY A 117 3.07 -4.55 6.26
C GLY A 117 3.18 -6.03 5.92
N VAL A 118 2.30 -6.53 5.04
CA VAL A 118 2.40 -7.89 4.50
C VAL A 118 3.27 -7.83 3.26
N HIS A 119 4.56 -8.12 3.44
CA HIS A 119 5.51 -8.17 2.33
C HIS A 119 5.27 -9.46 1.53
N THR A 120 4.61 -9.33 0.40
CA THR A 120 4.39 -10.44 -0.54
C THR A 120 5.29 -10.20 -1.74
N PRO A 121 6.29 -11.05 -2.01
CA PRO A 121 7.28 -10.81 -3.04
C PRO A 121 6.66 -10.84 -4.42
N GLU A 122 7.12 -9.99 -5.34
CA GLU A 122 6.83 -10.05 -6.76
C GLU A 122 7.90 -10.84 -7.54
N PHE A 123 9.13 -10.84 -7.05
CA PHE A 123 10.27 -11.59 -7.59
C PHE A 123 10.92 -12.48 -6.53
N ASP A 124 11.62 -13.54 -6.96
CA ASP A 124 12.26 -14.50 -6.05
C ASP A 124 13.26 -13.84 -5.11
N PHE A 125 13.99 -12.83 -5.59
CA PHE A 125 14.95 -12.11 -4.76
C PHE A 125 14.31 -11.37 -3.59
N GLU A 126 13.02 -11.03 -3.68
CA GLU A 126 12.28 -10.34 -2.64
C GLU A 126 11.84 -11.27 -1.51
N LYS A 127 11.98 -12.60 -1.68
CA LYS A 127 11.76 -13.59 -0.61
C LYS A 127 12.84 -13.55 0.47
N ARG A 128 14.01 -12.99 0.15
CA ARG A 128 15.16 -12.97 1.07
C ARG A 128 14.96 -11.94 2.16
N GLN A 129 14.93 -12.40 3.41
CA GLN A 129 14.65 -11.56 4.56
C GLN A 129 15.62 -10.38 4.67
N GLU A 130 16.91 -10.58 4.34
CA GLU A 130 17.95 -9.55 4.42
C GLU A 130 17.68 -8.40 3.45
N ASN A 131 17.15 -8.68 2.26
CA ASN A 131 16.77 -7.68 1.27
C ASN A 131 15.60 -6.84 1.79
N VAL A 132 14.58 -7.50 2.36
CA VAL A 132 13.42 -6.80 2.95
C VAL A 132 13.87 -5.93 4.12
N GLN A 133 14.71 -6.45 5.02
CA GLN A 133 15.28 -5.69 6.13
C GLN A 133 16.06 -4.44 5.66
N ALA A 134 16.87 -4.57 4.61
CA ALA A 134 17.58 -3.44 4.02
C ALA A 134 16.60 -2.37 3.49
N ALA A 135 15.50 -2.79 2.89
CA ALA A 135 14.44 -1.89 2.46
C ALA A 135 13.73 -1.20 3.64
N LEU A 136 13.44 -1.92 4.74
CA LEU A 136 12.85 -1.32 5.94
C LEU A 136 13.74 -0.20 6.50
N LEU A 137 15.06 -0.45 6.57
CA LEU A 137 16.05 0.53 7.02
C LEU A 137 16.13 1.73 6.07
N LYS A 138 16.19 1.48 4.75
CA LYS A 138 16.24 2.53 3.72
C LYS A 138 15.05 3.47 3.79
N TRP A 139 13.85 2.92 4.01
CA TRP A 139 12.60 3.68 3.99
C TRP A 139 12.13 4.15 5.38
N GLY A 140 12.83 3.78 6.46
CA GLY A 140 12.43 4.16 7.83
C GLY A 140 11.15 3.47 8.30
N ILE A 141 10.86 2.27 7.81
CA ILE A 141 9.67 1.51 8.22
C ILE A 141 9.90 0.91 9.61
N THR A 142 9.05 1.30 10.56
CA THR A 142 9.14 0.89 11.98
C THR A 142 7.94 0.08 12.47
N TYR A 143 6.84 0.03 11.70
CA TYR A 143 5.71 -0.84 12.00
C TYR A 143 6.05 -2.32 11.71
N PRO A 144 5.32 -3.28 12.33
CA PRO A 144 5.46 -4.70 12.04
C PRO A 144 5.38 -5.04 10.55
N VAL A 145 6.28 -5.91 10.10
CA VAL A 145 6.27 -6.46 8.74
C VAL A 145 6.35 -7.97 8.79
N VAL A 146 5.53 -8.64 8.00
CA VAL A 146 5.53 -10.11 7.88
C VAL A 146 5.89 -10.53 6.46
N LEU A 147 6.65 -11.61 6.33
CA LEU A 147 7.06 -12.17 5.03
C LEU A 147 6.06 -13.22 4.56
N ASP A 148 5.25 -12.89 3.56
CA ASP A 148 4.28 -13.78 2.93
C ASP A 148 4.85 -14.44 1.67
N ASN A 149 6.00 -15.10 1.81
CA ASN A 149 6.79 -15.64 0.69
C ASN A 149 6.05 -16.68 -0.17
N ASP A 150 5.07 -17.37 0.42
CA ASP A 150 4.26 -18.40 -0.24
C ASP A 150 2.85 -17.88 -0.64
N TYR A 151 2.61 -16.57 -0.54
CA TYR A 151 1.34 -15.90 -0.87
C TYR A 151 0.13 -16.46 -0.10
N ALA A 152 0.35 -17.03 1.09
CA ALA A 152 -0.71 -17.67 1.86
C ALA A 152 -1.66 -16.61 2.45
N THR A 153 -1.11 -15.52 3.00
CA THR A 153 -1.90 -14.38 3.48
C THR A 153 -2.55 -13.63 2.32
N TRP A 154 -1.80 -13.41 1.24
CA TRP A 154 -2.29 -12.82 -0.02
C TRP A 154 -3.52 -13.53 -0.55
N ARG A 155 -3.47 -14.87 -0.64
CA ARG A 155 -4.62 -15.69 -1.07
C ARG A 155 -5.75 -15.68 -0.04
N ALA A 156 -5.44 -15.69 1.26
CA ALA A 156 -6.47 -15.64 2.31
C ALA A 156 -7.32 -14.37 2.21
N TYR A 157 -6.70 -13.23 1.89
CA TYR A 157 -7.37 -11.96 1.66
C TYR A 157 -7.96 -11.81 0.25
N GLY A 158 -7.74 -12.77 -0.66
CA GLY A 158 -8.16 -12.67 -2.06
C GLY A 158 -7.51 -11.48 -2.78
N ASN A 159 -6.28 -11.13 -2.39
CA ASN A 159 -5.57 -9.99 -2.99
C ASN A 159 -5.08 -10.31 -4.41
N GLN A 160 -4.92 -9.27 -5.23
CA GLN A 160 -4.44 -9.33 -6.61
C GLN A 160 -3.55 -8.13 -6.99
N TYR A 161 -3.24 -7.22 -6.05
CA TYR A 161 -2.60 -5.95 -6.36
C TYR A 161 -1.56 -5.53 -5.32
N TRP A 162 -0.54 -4.83 -5.81
CA TRP A 162 0.41 -4.06 -5.02
C TRP A 162 0.31 -2.56 -5.37
N PRO A 163 0.23 -1.65 -4.39
CA PRO A 163 -0.16 -1.91 -3.00
C PRO A 163 -1.66 -2.18 -2.87
N ARG A 164 -2.10 -2.74 -1.74
CA ARG A 164 -3.52 -2.76 -1.35
C ARG A 164 -3.66 -2.72 0.17
N LYS A 165 -4.65 -1.95 0.65
CA LYS A 165 -4.88 -1.74 2.08
C LYS A 165 -6.20 -2.35 2.50
N TYR A 166 -6.22 -2.97 3.67
CA TYR A 166 -7.43 -3.39 4.37
C TYR A 166 -7.42 -2.81 5.78
N LEU A 167 -8.43 -2.01 6.11
CA LEU A 167 -8.62 -1.47 7.45
C LEU A 167 -9.60 -2.34 8.22
N ILE A 168 -9.14 -2.85 9.36
CA ILE A 168 -9.89 -3.71 10.26
C ILE A 168 -10.23 -2.90 11.51
N ASP A 169 -11.51 -2.85 11.85
CA ASP A 169 -11.99 -2.16 13.04
C ASP A 169 -11.71 -2.93 14.33
N ILE A 170 -12.11 -2.34 15.47
CA ILE A 170 -11.94 -2.96 16.80
C ILE A 170 -12.70 -4.29 16.95
N ASP A 171 -13.79 -4.50 16.22
CA ASP A 171 -14.62 -5.72 16.31
C ASP A 171 -14.11 -6.83 15.35
N GLY A 172 -13.06 -6.55 14.55
CA GLY A 172 -12.42 -7.50 13.64
C GLY A 172 -13.03 -7.58 12.25
N TYR A 173 -13.76 -6.56 11.81
CA TYR A 173 -14.34 -6.47 10.48
C TYR A 173 -13.52 -5.57 9.56
N VAL A 174 -13.40 -5.97 8.29
CA VAL A 174 -12.76 -5.13 7.26
C VAL A 174 -13.75 -4.05 6.84
N VAL A 175 -13.57 -2.85 7.40
CA VAL A 175 -14.47 -1.69 7.20
C VAL A 175 -14.07 -0.80 6.03
N TYR A 176 -12.83 -0.92 5.55
CA TYR A 176 -12.34 -0.22 4.38
C TYR A 176 -11.31 -1.05 3.61
N ASP A 177 -11.32 -0.91 2.28
CA ASP A 177 -10.46 -1.60 1.32
C ASP A 177 -10.06 -0.61 0.23
N HIS A 178 -8.76 -0.51 -0.04
CA HIS A 178 -8.21 0.37 -1.07
C HIS A 178 -7.20 -0.34 -1.95
N ILE A 179 -7.53 -0.48 -3.23
CA ILE A 179 -6.68 -1.07 -4.25
C ILE A 179 -5.78 0.01 -4.86
N GLY A 180 -4.49 -0.28 -4.93
CA GLY A 180 -3.51 0.53 -5.63
C GLY A 180 -2.99 1.72 -4.83
N GLU A 181 -2.29 2.59 -5.55
CA GLU A 181 -1.75 3.84 -5.04
C GLU A 181 -2.82 4.94 -5.02
N GLY A 182 -2.73 5.84 -4.03
CA GLY A 182 -3.59 7.01 -3.92
C GLY A 182 -4.62 6.89 -2.81
N GLY A 183 -5.71 7.67 -2.91
CA GLY A 183 -6.79 7.65 -1.91
C GLY A 183 -6.33 7.98 -0.48
N TYR A 184 -5.21 8.68 -0.32
CA TYR A 184 -4.54 8.84 0.98
C TYR A 184 -5.42 9.58 1.99
N GLU A 185 -6.00 10.72 1.60
CA GLU A 185 -6.90 11.48 2.48
C GLU A 185 -8.14 10.67 2.88
N GLN A 186 -8.72 9.92 1.94
CA GLN A 186 -9.86 9.05 2.23
C GLN A 186 -9.48 7.93 3.19
N THR A 187 -8.33 7.29 2.96
CA THR A 187 -7.81 6.21 3.81
C THR A 187 -7.55 6.71 5.23
N GLU A 188 -6.93 7.88 5.39
CA GLU A 188 -6.70 8.48 6.71
C GLU A 188 -8.00 8.82 7.43
N ARG A 189 -9.01 9.33 6.72
CA ARG A 189 -10.34 9.56 7.31
C ARG A 189 -10.96 8.27 7.83
N GLN A 190 -10.84 7.16 7.09
CA GLN A 190 -11.33 5.86 7.56
C GLN A 190 -10.56 5.36 8.80
N ILE A 191 -9.25 5.62 8.87
CA ILE A 191 -8.45 5.35 10.08
C ILE A 191 -8.99 6.17 11.26
N GLN A 192 -9.20 7.47 11.08
CA GLN A 192 -9.73 8.37 12.11
C GLN A 192 -11.12 7.92 12.60
N ASP A 193 -12.02 7.56 11.67
CA ASP A 193 -13.35 7.06 11.98
C ASP A 193 -13.29 5.76 12.81
N ALA A 194 -12.46 4.80 12.39
CA ALA A 194 -12.28 3.53 13.10
C ALA A 194 -11.65 3.71 14.49
N LEU A 195 -10.70 4.64 14.65
CA LEU A 195 -10.11 4.98 15.95
C LEU A 195 -11.11 5.67 16.87
N THR A 196 -11.92 6.58 16.33
CA THR A 196 -13.01 7.23 17.07
C THR A 196 -14.02 6.20 17.56
N GLU A 197 -14.38 5.24 16.72
CA GLU A 197 -15.23 4.14 17.13
C GLU A 197 -14.57 3.30 18.24
N ARG A 198 -13.30 2.93 18.08
CA ARG A 198 -12.54 2.19 19.09
C ARG A 198 -12.57 2.91 20.44
N ALA A 199 -12.27 4.22 20.48
CA ALA A 199 -12.27 5.01 21.69
C ALA A 199 -13.66 4.99 22.38
N ASN A 200 -14.73 5.16 21.61
CA ASN A 200 -16.10 5.06 22.10
C ASN A 200 -16.43 3.66 22.66
N ARG A 201 -16.01 2.58 21.96
CA ARG A 201 -16.23 1.19 22.40
C ARG A 201 -15.51 0.87 23.70
N LEU A 202 -14.34 1.44 23.91
CA LEU A 202 -13.53 1.26 25.12
C LEU A 202 -13.80 2.31 26.21
N SER A 203 -14.75 3.23 25.99
CA SER A 203 -15.07 4.34 26.90
C SER A 203 -13.84 5.19 27.25
N MET A 204 -12.98 5.43 26.26
CA MET A 204 -11.78 6.27 26.37
C MET A 204 -12.12 7.73 26.05
N ASP A 205 -11.54 8.66 26.81
CA ASP A 205 -11.62 10.11 26.56
C ASP A 205 -10.43 10.53 25.69
N GLU A 206 -10.42 10.05 24.44
CA GLU A 206 -9.39 10.37 23.44
C GLU A 206 -10.01 11.20 22.31
N ASP A 207 -9.42 12.36 22.02
CA ASP A 207 -9.77 13.18 20.86
C ASP A 207 -8.90 12.78 19.67
N ILE A 208 -9.52 12.13 18.67
CA ILE A 208 -8.85 11.74 17.44
C ILE A 208 -8.88 12.93 16.47
N SER A 209 -7.72 13.53 16.22
CA SER A 209 -7.60 14.67 15.32
C SER A 209 -8.19 14.35 13.93
N SER A 210 -9.04 15.25 13.43
CA SER A 210 -9.62 15.19 12.08
C SER A 210 -8.68 15.72 10.98
N ASP A 211 -7.56 16.34 11.35
CA ASP A 211 -6.60 16.86 10.37
C ASP A 211 -5.91 15.70 9.68
N THR A 212 -5.72 15.79 8.36
CA THR A 212 -4.99 14.76 7.59
C THR A 212 -3.52 15.12 7.43
N VAL A 213 -2.66 14.11 7.34
CA VAL A 213 -1.24 14.28 7.06
C VAL A 213 -1.07 14.85 5.65
N ARG A 214 -0.18 15.83 5.52
CA ARG A 214 0.35 16.28 4.25
C ARG A 214 1.76 15.74 4.10
N VAL A 215 1.95 14.83 3.15
CA VAL A 215 3.26 14.34 2.77
C VAL A 215 3.76 15.19 1.60
N GLU A 216 4.85 15.92 1.81
CA GLU A 216 5.65 16.46 0.72
C GLU A 216 6.71 15.42 0.38
N SER A 217 6.57 14.75 -0.77
CA SER A 217 7.51 13.72 -1.19
C SER A 217 7.77 13.84 -2.68
N ASP A 218 9.06 13.94 -3.03
CA ASP A 218 9.55 13.88 -4.42
C ASP A 218 9.22 12.54 -5.10
N LEU A 219 8.74 11.56 -4.34
CA LEU A 219 8.28 10.28 -4.85
C LEU A 219 6.93 10.40 -5.57
N VAL A 220 6.05 11.34 -5.19
CA VAL A 220 4.66 11.37 -5.68
C VAL A 220 4.59 12.15 -7.00
N SER A 221 4.74 11.43 -8.11
CA SER A 221 4.45 11.97 -9.46
C SER A 221 2.93 12.02 -9.69
N GLY A 222 2.44 13.18 -10.16
CA GLY A 222 1.06 13.39 -10.56
C GLY A 222 0.83 13.22 -12.07
N GLY A 223 1.82 12.70 -12.80
CA GLY A 223 1.77 12.51 -14.24
C GLY A 223 0.75 11.47 -14.67
N ALA A 224 0.16 11.65 -15.85
CA ALA A 224 -0.64 10.60 -16.47
C ALA A 224 0.30 9.47 -16.94
N VAL A 225 0.13 8.28 -16.38
CA VAL A 225 0.88 7.07 -16.77
C VAL A 225 0.02 6.24 -17.73
N ALA A 226 0.51 6.04 -18.97
CA ALA A 226 -0.18 5.22 -19.97
C ALA A 226 0.56 3.92 -20.29
N SER A 227 1.85 3.82 -19.97
CA SER A 227 2.61 2.57 -20.06
C SER A 227 2.28 1.64 -18.89
N PRO A 228 1.89 0.38 -19.14
CA PRO A 228 1.75 -0.62 -18.08
C PRO A 228 3.13 -1.09 -17.64
N GLU A 229 3.19 -1.81 -16.53
CA GLU A 229 4.39 -2.55 -16.15
C GLU A 229 4.83 -3.54 -17.25
N ILE A 230 6.14 -3.65 -17.49
CA ILE A 230 6.72 -4.43 -18.58
C ILE A 230 7.74 -5.43 -18.04
N TYR A 231 7.34 -6.70 -17.95
CA TYR A 231 8.21 -7.78 -17.54
C TYR A 231 9.14 -8.29 -18.64
N PHE A 232 10.37 -8.62 -18.25
CA PHE A 232 11.41 -9.15 -19.12
C PHE A 232 11.39 -10.68 -19.18
N GLY A 233 11.18 -11.34 -18.04
CA GLY A 233 11.20 -12.80 -17.91
C GLY A 233 10.05 -13.53 -18.61
N ALA A 234 10.31 -14.76 -19.02
CA ALA A 234 9.40 -15.61 -19.77
C ALA A 234 8.04 -15.81 -19.10
N MET A 235 7.96 -15.81 -17.77
CA MET A 235 6.69 -16.03 -17.07
C MET A 235 5.64 -14.94 -17.35
N ARG A 236 6.07 -13.70 -17.61
CA ARG A 236 5.18 -12.53 -17.66
C ARG A 236 5.43 -11.58 -18.83
N ASN A 237 6.34 -11.89 -19.76
CA ASN A 237 6.75 -11.02 -20.87
C ASN A 237 5.74 -10.91 -22.04
N ALA A 238 4.45 -10.69 -21.73
CA ALA A 238 3.37 -10.59 -22.72
C ALA A 238 3.58 -9.46 -23.76
N LYS A 239 4.39 -8.45 -23.43
CA LYS A 239 4.71 -7.28 -24.25
C LYS A 239 6.09 -7.35 -24.91
N TYR A 240 6.71 -8.53 -24.98
CA TYR A 240 8.00 -8.74 -25.63
C TYR A 240 7.88 -8.96 -27.15
N ALA A 241 8.86 -8.45 -27.91
CA ALA A 241 8.94 -8.57 -29.36
C ALA A 241 9.46 -9.94 -29.85
N GLY A 242 10.24 -10.65 -29.02
CA GLY A 242 10.74 -11.99 -29.31
C GLY A 242 9.72 -13.10 -29.01
N ALA A 243 10.21 -14.32 -28.82
CA ALA A 243 9.40 -15.46 -28.41
C ALA A 243 8.98 -15.30 -26.94
N ARG A 244 7.70 -14.97 -26.73
CA ARG A 244 7.08 -14.78 -25.41
C ARG A 244 6.86 -16.12 -24.72
N GLY A 245 6.99 -16.17 -23.40
CA GLY A 245 6.79 -17.43 -22.65
C GLY A 245 7.89 -18.46 -22.89
N VAL A 246 9.01 -18.08 -23.50
CA VAL A 246 10.10 -19.00 -23.86
C VAL A 246 11.38 -18.60 -23.14
N ILE A 247 11.88 -19.52 -22.31
CA ILE A 247 13.18 -19.45 -21.64
C ILE A 247 14.29 -19.81 -22.64
N GLY A 248 15.44 -19.18 -22.50
CA GLY A 248 16.66 -19.45 -23.23
C GLY A 248 17.08 -18.30 -24.15
N THR A 249 18.12 -18.56 -24.94
CA THR A 249 18.75 -17.56 -25.78
C THR A 249 17.85 -17.10 -26.93
N GLN A 250 17.74 -15.79 -27.10
CA GLN A 250 17.04 -15.15 -28.21
C GLN A 250 17.87 -14.01 -28.78
N THR A 251 17.83 -13.86 -30.10
CA THR A 251 18.51 -12.77 -30.81
C THR A 251 17.48 -11.88 -31.50
N LEU A 252 17.56 -10.57 -31.25
CA LEU A 252 16.74 -9.58 -31.96
C LEU A 252 17.61 -8.52 -32.63
N ALA A 253 17.18 -8.11 -33.81
CA ALA A 253 17.74 -6.96 -34.50
C ALA A 253 17.07 -5.65 -34.05
N VAL A 254 17.72 -4.52 -34.31
CA VAL A 254 17.18 -3.19 -34.04
C VAL A 254 15.85 -2.99 -34.81
N PRO A 255 14.74 -2.64 -34.14
CA PRO A 255 13.49 -2.33 -34.81
C PRO A 255 13.59 -1.03 -35.62
N GLN A 256 13.05 -1.01 -36.83
CA GLN A 256 12.94 0.21 -37.64
C GLN A 256 11.90 1.19 -37.09
N ASN A 257 10.81 0.67 -36.53
CA ASN A 257 9.71 1.45 -35.95
C ASN A 257 9.24 0.77 -34.66
N PRO A 258 9.81 1.11 -33.48
CA PRO A 258 9.41 0.48 -32.23
C PRO A 258 7.95 0.79 -31.91
N LYS A 259 7.17 -0.27 -31.64
CA LYS A 259 5.77 -0.17 -31.21
C LYS A 259 5.68 0.28 -29.75
N SER A 260 4.69 1.11 -29.44
CA SER A 260 4.38 1.54 -28.07
C SER A 260 4.16 0.32 -27.17
N ASN A 261 4.68 0.40 -25.94
CA ASN A 261 4.56 -0.63 -24.91
C ASN A 261 5.02 -2.02 -25.39
N THR A 262 6.05 -2.09 -26.25
CA THR A 262 6.65 -3.35 -26.70
C THR A 262 8.14 -3.34 -26.37
N LEU A 263 8.60 -4.36 -25.65
CA LEU A 263 9.99 -4.55 -25.24
C LEU A 263 10.79 -5.18 -26.38
N TYR A 264 11.87 -4.51 -26.79
CA TYR A 264 12.85 -5.03 -27.74
C TYR A 264 14.20 -5.23 -27.05
N LEU A 265 14.64 -6.48 -26.94
CA LEU A 265 15.93 -6.86 -26.37
C LEU A 265 16.90 -7.17 -27.53
N VAL A 266 17.53 -6.12 -28.06
CA VAL A 266 18.40 -6.17 -29.24
C VAL A 266 19.74 -6.80 -28.88
N GLY A 267 20.31 -7.58 -29.80
CA GLY A 267 21.50 -8.41 -29.56
C GLY A 267 21.10 -9.80 -29.08
N ASP A 268 22.04 -10.52 -28.46
CA ASP A 268 21.81 -11.84 -27.89
C ASP A 268 21.48 -11.69 -26.39
N TRP A 269 20.33 -12.22 -26.01
CA TRP A 269 19.84 -12.20 -24.64
C TRP A 269 19.49 -13.61 -24.19
N ASP A 270 19.80 -13.91 -22.94
CA ASP A 270 19.30 -15.09 -22.26
C ASP A 270 18.06 -14.72 -21.44
N ILE A 271 16.92 -15.30 -21.80
CA ILE A 271 15.63 -15.03 -21.14
C ILE A 271 15.41 -16.10 -20.07
N GLN A 272 15.27 -15.68 -18.82
CA GLN A 272 14.99 -16.53 -17.68
C GLN A 272 13.51 -16.44 -17.28
N GLU A 273 13.12 -17.13 -16.20
CA GLU A 273 11.73 -17.13 -15.72
C GLU A 273 11.23 -15.73 -15.37
N GLU A 274 12.01 -14.99 -14.55
CA GLU A 274 11.62 -13.68 -14.02
C GLU A 274 12.33 -12.49 -14.69
N TYR A 275 13.52 -12.72 -15.26
CA TYR A 275 14.37 -11.66 -15.81
C TYR A 275 14.93 -12.01 -17.19
N ALA A 276 15.61 -11.05 -17.81
CA ALA A 276 16.46 -11.28 -18.98
C ALA A 276 17.83 -10.64 -18.77
N THR A 277 18.88 -11.27 -19.31
CA THR A 277 20.26 -10.77 -19.21
C THR A 277 20.97 -10.83 -20.57
N PRO A 278 21.78 -9.83 -20.95
CA PRO A 278 22.47 -9.86 -22.22
C PRO A 278 23.69 -10.78 -22.17
N ILE A 279 23.93 -11.48 -23.28
CA ILE A 279 25.09 -12.35 -23.47
C ILE A 279 25.98 -11.89 -24.64
N SER A 280 25.68 -10.73 -25.22
CA SER A 280 26.49 -10.05 -26.26
C SER A 280 26.86 -8.62 -25.86
N GLU A 281 28.05 -8.16 -26.27
CA GLU A 281 28.58 -6.82 -25.96
C GLU A 281 27.81 -5.65 -26.62
N ASN A 282 27.05 -5.92 -27.68
CA ASN A 282 26.25 -4.90 -28.39
C ASN A 282 24.77 -4.93 -28.00
N ALA A 283 24.44 -5.50 -26.83
CA ALA A 283 23.07 -5.63 -26.38
C ALA A 283 22.44 -4.27 -26.04
N LYS A 284 21.19 -4.09 -26.47
CA LYS A 284 20.40 -2.89 -26.18
C LYS A 284 18.98 -3.24 -25.75
N ILE A 285 18.41 -2.42 -24.88
CA ILE A 285 16.98 -2.39 -24.65
C ILE A 285 16.42 -1.20 -25.42
N ILE A 286 15.40 -1.44 -26.25
CA ILE A 286 14.64 -0.36 -26.90
C ILE A 286 13.19 -0.48 -26.47
N PHE A 287 12.64 0.61 -25.94
CA PHE A 287 11.28 0.64 -25.43
C PHE A 287 10.61 1.98 -25.69
N LYS A 288 9.46 1.95 -26.36
CA LYS A 288 8.66 3.15 -26.59
C LYS A 288 7.58 3.26 -25.50
N TYR A 289 7.72 4.25 -24.62
CA TYR A 289 6.89 4.45 -23.43
C TYR A 289 6.03 5.71 -23.52
N ASN A 290 5.01 5.80 -22.68
CA ASN A 290 4.20 7.00 -22.46
C ASN A 290 3.94 7.19 -20.96
N ALA A 291 4.79 8.00 -20.34
CA ALA A 291 4.81 8.31 -18.91
C ALA A 291 5.66 9.56 -18.67
N GLN A 292 5.67 10.07 -17.44
CA GLN A 292 6.58 11.12 -17.01
C GLN A 292 7.92 10.52 -16.59
N ASP A 293 7.87 9.46 -15.79
CA ASP A 293 9.04 8.83 -15.19
C ASP A 293 9.19 7.38 -15.67
N VAL A 294 10.44 6.90 -15.72
CA VAL A 294 10.78 5.52 -16.05
C VAL A 294 11.71 4.94 -14.99
N TYR A 295 11.29 3.81 -14.44
CA TYR A 295 12.05 3.05 -13.46
C TYR A 295 12.32 1.65 -13.97
N ALA A 296 13.43 1.06 -13.55
CA ALA A 296 13.79 -0.32 -13.86
C ALA A 296 14.09 -1.09 -12.58
N VAL A 297 13.54 -2.30 -12.45
CA VAL A 297 14.00 -3.26 -11.45
C VAL A 297 15.08 -4.10 -12.12
N ALA A 298 16.29 -4.01 -11.59
CA ALA A 298 17.47 -4.64 -12.16
C ALA A 298 18.43 -5.09 -11.07
N SER A 299 19.40 -5.92 -11.43
CA SER A 299 20.51 -6.33 -10.58
C SER A 299 21.71 -6.70 -11.44
N SER A 300 22.89 -6.83 -10.82
CA SER A 300 24.05 -7.42 -11.49
C SER A 300 25.07 -8.07 -10.55
N GLY A 301 24.84 -8.00 -9.23
CA GLY A 301 25.71 -8.54 -8.18
C GLY A 301 26.98 -7.69 -7.95
N GLU A 302 27.61 -7.26 -9.03
CA GLU A 302 28.75 -6.34 -9.07
C GLU A 302 28.39 -5.08 -9.83
N ALA A 303 28.99 -3.95 -9.49
CA ALA A 303 28.65 -2.68 -10.13
C ALA A 303 28.92 -2.71 -11.65
N ARG A 304 27.85 -2.55 -12.44
CA ARG A 304 27.87 -2.45 -13.90
C ARG A 304 27.14 -1.21 -14.35
N PHE A 305 27.68 -0.54 -15.37
CA PHE A 305 27.14 0.74 -15.85
C PHE A 305 26.31 0.51 -17.10
N ILE A 306 25.02 0.85 -17.04
CA ILE A 306 24.17 0.97 -18.23
C ILE A 306 24.23 2.42 -18.72
N HIS A 307 24.17 2.63 -20.04
CA HIS A 307 24.05 3.97 -20.62
C HIS A 307 22.62 4.17 -21.13
N VAL A 308 21.98 5.27 -20.75
CA VAL A 308 20.56 5.53 -21.05
C VAL A 308 20.43 6.79 -21.87
N SER A 309 19.73 6.68 -22.99
CA SER A 309 19.38 7.79 -23.88
C SER A 309 17.89 7.75 -24.21
N ARG A 310 17.36 8.89 -24.66
CA ARG A 310 15.96 9.05 -25.03
C ARG A 310 15.86 9.82 -26.34
N ASP A 311 15.06 9.32 -27.26
CA ASP A 311 14.84 9.91 -28.59
C ASP A 311 16.15 10.19 -29.35
N GLY A 312 17.15 9.33 -29.15
CA GLY A 312 18.48 9.45 -29.77
C GLY A 312 19.40 10.51 -29.16
N ALA A 313 19.07 11.05 -27.98
CA ALA A 313 19.87 12.04 -27.26
C ALA A 313 20.04 11.70 -25.77
N ASP A 314 21.00 12.35 -25.10
CA ASP A 314 21.17 12.25 -23.65
C ASP A 314 19.93 12.74 -22.89
N LEU A 315 19.69 12.17 -21.71
CA LEU A 315 18.53 12.52 -20.87
C LEU A 315 18.51 13.99 -20.41
N GLY A 316 19.68 14.64 -20.31
CA GLY A 316 19.79 16.03 -19.88
C GLY A 316 19.15 16.25 -18.50
N SER A 317 18.21 17.21 -18.42
CA SER A 317 17.48 17.51 -17.18
C SER A 317 16.44 16.46 -16.78
N ALA A 318 16.16 15.48 -17.64
CA ALA A 318 15.24 14.37 -17.34
C ALA A 318 15.96 13.13 -16.79
N ALA A 319 17.27 13.23 -16.54
CA ALA A 319 18.02 12.15 -15.91
C ALA A 319 17.49 11.90 -14.49
N GLY A 320 17.05 10.67 -14.21
CA GLY A 320 16.54 10.29 -12.89
C GLY A 320 17.63 10.27 -11.82
N SER A 321 17.23 10.18 -10.55
CA SER A 321 18.15 10.32 -9.41
C SER A 321 19.27 9.27 -9.34
N ASP A 322 19.15 8.13 -10.03
CA ASP A 322 20.18 7.09 -10.09
C ASP A 322 21.13 7.25 -11.30
N MET A 323 20.93 8.31 -12.11
CA MET A 323 21.73 8.59 -13.29
C MET A 323 22.87 9.58 -12.99
N VAL A 324 24.08 9.25 -13.42
CA VAL A 324 25.26 10.12 -13.37
C VAL A 324 25.92 10.14 -14.74
N ASN A 325 26.02 11.32 -15.36
CA ASN A 325 26.61 11.50 -16.70
C ASN A 325 26.04 10.53 -17.76
N GLY A 326 24.72 10.38 -17.81
CA GLY A 326 24.02 9.51 -18.75
C GLY A 326 24.14 8.01 -18.45
N SER A 327 24.70 7.62 -17.30
CA SER A 327 24.82 6.21 -16.91
C SER A 327 24.23 5.92 -15.53
N ALA A 328 23.67 4.73 -15.32
CA ALA A 328 23.28 4.23 -14.00
C ALA A 328 24.19 3.07 -13.59
N SER A 329 24.62 3.06 -12.32
CA SER A 329 25.38 1.96 -11.72
C SER A 329 24.44 0.90 -11.17
N ILE A 330 24.17 -0.14 -11.95
CA ILE A 330 23.37 -1.28 -11.53
C ILE A 330 24.22 -2.21 -10.68
N LYS A 331 23.67 -2.74 -9.59
CA LYS A 331 24.35 -3.65 -8.67
C LYS A 331 23.36 -4.47 -7.86
N ASP A 332 22.68 -3.80 -6.93
CA ASP A 332 21.76 -4.39 -5.97
C ASP A 332 20.42 -4.69 -6.64
N GLU A 333 19.67 -5.66 -6.11
CA GLU A 333 18.32 -5.98 -6.61
C GLU A 333 17.32 -4.97 -6.07
N THR A 334 17.15 -3.87 -6.80
CA THR A 334 16.27 -2.77 -6.41
C THR A 334 15.67 -2.12 -7.65
N LEU A 335 14.72 -1.24 -7.40
CA LEU A 335 14.28 -0.26 -8.37
C LEU A 335 15.33 0.85 -8.55
N TYR A 336 15.60 1.18 -9.80
CA TYR A 336 16.46 2.27 -10.28
C TYR A 336 15.64 3.32 -11.02
N ARG A 337 15.90 4.60 -10.76
CA ARG A 337 15.26 5.78 -11.34
C ARG A 337 16.05 6.27 -12.53
N LEU A 338 15.60 5.88 -13.72
CA LEU A 338 16.33 6.17 -14.96
C LEU A 338 15.92 7.51 -15.56
N VAL A 339 14.61 7.80 -15.59
CA VAL A 339 14.05 9.04 -16.13
C VAL A 339 13.11 9.65 -15.11
N GLU A 340 13.31 10.92 -14.80
CA GLU A 340 12.40 11.74 -13.99
C GLU A 340 12.18 13.09 -14.71
N ASP A 341 11.05 13.25 -15.39
CA ASP A 341 10.77 14.41 -16.24
C ASP A 341 9.78 15.39 -15.57
N ILE A 342 9.61 16.58 -16.14
CA ILE A 342 8.65 17.59 -15.68
C ILE A 342 7.24 17.31 -16.27
N LYS A 343 7.16 16.60 -17.40
CA LYS A 343 5.90 16.33 -18.11
C LYS A 343 5.86 14.91 -18.66
N SER A 344 4.69 14.29 -18.56
CA SER A 344 4.39 13.05 -19.28
C SER A 344 4.41 13.25 -20.79
N GLY A 345 4.93 12.25 -21.51
CA GLY A 345 5.08 12.25 -22.95
C GLY A 345 5.37 10.86 -23.51
N GLU A 346 5.20 10.72 -24.83
CA GLU A 346 5.58 9.51 -25.54
C GLU A 346 7.02 9.64 -26.07
N HIS A 347 7.89 8.71 -25.67
CA HIS A 347 9.32 8.75 -25.97
C HIS A 347 9.87 7.36 -26.28
N VAL A 348 11.01 7.30 -26.97
CA VAL A 348 11.77 6.07 -27.20
C VAL A 348 12.99 6.05 -26.26
N LEU A 349 12.98 5.11 -25.32
CA LEU A 349 14.11 4.81 -24.45
C LEU A 349 15.05 3.84 -25.15
N GLU A 350 16.34 4.14 -25.12
CA GLU A 350 17.41 3.24 -25.54
C GLU A 350 18.42 3.07 -24.40
N ILE A 351 18.68 1.81 -24.02
CA ILE A 351 19.65 1.47 -22.98
C ILE A 351 20.71 0.55 -23.58
N GLU A 352 21.98 0.95 -23.49
CA GLU A 352 23.11 0.07 -23.77
C GLU A 352 23.45 -0.71 -22.51
N VAL A 353 23.49 -2.04 -22.61
CA VAL A 353 23.55 -2.91 -21.44
C VAL A 353 24.75 -3.86 -21.53
N PRO A 354 25.70 -3.81 -20.58
CA PRO A 354 26.81 -4.76 -20.54
C PRO A 354 26.34 -6.14 -20.09
N ILE A 355 27.10 -7.18 -20.49
CA ILE A 355 26.87 -8.56 -20.07
C ILE A 355 26.78 -8.65 -18.53
N GLY A 356 25.84 -9.45 -18.04
CA GLY A 356 25.67 -9.74 -16.61
C GLY A 356 24.79 -8.77 -15.83
N VAL A 357 24.09 -7.85 -16.51
CA VAL A 357 22.97 -7.11 -15.91
C VAL A 357 21.68 -7.89 -16.12
N GLU A 358 20.91 -8.09 -15.07
CA GLU A 358 19.60 -8.73 -15.08
C GLU A 358 18.53 -7.65 -15.01
N PHE A 359 17.59 -7.63 -15.95
CA PHE A 359 16.42 -6.77 -15.92
C PHE A 359 15.16 -7.60 -15.65
N TYR A 360 14.36 -7.16 -14.70
CA TYR A 360 13.14 -7.84 -14.26
C TYR A 360 11.89 -7.16 -14.84
N THR A 361 11.77 -5.84 -14.64
CA THR A 361 10.63 -5.07 -15.10
C THR A 361 10.96 -3.60 -15.37
N PHE A 362 10.19 -2.96 -16.25
CA PHE A 362 10.04 -1.51 -16.25
C PHE A 362 8.71 -1.11 -15.60
N THR A 363 8.77 -0.09 -14.75
CA THR A 363 7.60 0.56 -14.13
C THR A 363 7.66 2.06 -14.38
N PHE A 364 6.53 2.75 -14.16
CA PHE A 364 6.34 4.13 -14.63
C PHE A 364 5.72 5.03 -13.56
N GLY A 365 5.88 6.34 -13.74
CA GLY A 365 5.38 7.40 -12.86
C GLY A 365 4.93 8.62 -13.63
#